data_AF-A0AAV8U4T2-F1
#
_entry.id   AF-A0AAV8U4T2-F1
#
_cell.length_a   1.000
_cell.length_b   1.000
_cell.length_c   1.000
_cell.angle_alpha   90.00
_cell.angle_beta   90.00
_cell.angle_gamma   90.00
#
_symmetry.space_group_name_H-M   'P 1'
#
loop_
_entity.id
_entity.type
_entity.pdbx_description
1 polymer ?
#
loop_
_entity_poly.entity_id
_entity_poly.type
_entity_poly.pdbx_seq_one_letter_code
_entity_poly.pdbx_strand_id
1 'polypeptide(L)'
;MVSGGVSRAQILGLYRSLLRTARQFTDYNIREYTKRRAADGFRENRDLTDPSSISAAYSDGIAQLQVAKRQTVVYSLYASKIKSVMEMEMKMPPN
;
A
#
# COMPACT_ATOMS: atom_id res chain seq x y z
N MET A 1 -32.61 1.92 0.15
CA MET A 1 -31.17 2.27 0.12
C MET A 1 -30.49 1.45 1.21
N VAL A 2 -29.64 0.49 0.85
CA VAL A 2 -28.95 -0.35 1.84
C VAL A 2 -27.80 0.47 2.41
N SER A 3 -28.05 1.18 3.52
CA SER A 3 -27.01 1.80 4.34
C SER A 3 -26.32 0.70 5.16
N GLY A 4 -25.66 -0.23 4.47
CA GLY A 4 -24.76 -1.20 5.08
C GLY A 4 -23.41 -0.51 5.28
N GLY A 5 -22.99 -0.34 6.53
CA GLY A 5 -21.65 0.18 6.85
C GLY A 5 -20.55 -0.63 6.17
N VAL A 6 -19.35 -0.05 6.10
CA VAL A 6 -18.20 -0.71 5.47
C VAL A 6 -17.95 -2.07 6.13
N SER A 7 -18.04 -3.14 5.34
CA SER A 7 -17.86 -4.50 5.84
C SER A 7 -16.39 -4.84 6.06
N ARG A 8 -16.11 -5.77 6.98
CA ARG A 8 -14.76 -6.30 7.21
C ARG A 8 -14.12 -6.86 5.93
N ALA A 9 -14.91 -7.44 5.04
CA ALA A 9 -14.43 -7.97 3.77
C ALA A 9 -13.92 -6.84 2.84
N GLN A 10 -14.63 -5.72 2.78
CA GLN A 10 -14.21 -4.53 2.02
C GLN A 10 -12.92 -3.94 2.60
N ILE A 11 -12.83 -3.81 3.93
CA ILE A 11 -11.63 -3.30 4.63
C ILE A 11 -10.40 -4.15 4.29
N LEU A 12 -10.51 -5.49 4.43
CA LEU A 12 -9.41 -6.38 4.06
C LEU A 12 -9.12 -6.40 2.56
N GLY A 13 -10.14 -6.22 1.72
CA GLY A 13 -9.99 -6.07 0.27
C GLY A 13 -9.16 -4.84 -0.10
N LEU A 14 -9.40 -3.72 0.58
CA LEU A 14 -8.65 -2.48 0.44
C LEU A 14 -7.19 -2.67 0.87
N TYR A 15 -6.95 -3.26 2.05
CA TYR A 15 -5.59 -3.54 2.53
C TYR A 15 -4.77 -4.35 1.53
N ARG A 16 -5.33 -5.47 1.04
CA ARG A 16 -4.67 -6.31 0.04
C ARG A 16 -4.42 -5.56 -1.27
N SER A 17 -5.34 -4.67 -1.66
CA SER A 17 -5.17 -3.86 -2.86
C SER A 17 -4.01 -2.87 -2.73
N LEU A 18 -3.89 -2.19 -1.59
CA LEU A 18 -2.75 -1.32 -1.28
C LEU A 18 -1.44 -2.09 -1.31
N LEU A 19 -1.36 -3.26 -0.67
CA LEU A 19 -0.16 -4.10 -0.67
C LEU A 19 0.22 -4.59 -2.09
N ARG A 20 -0.76 -4.92 -2.92
CA ARG A 20 -0.52 -5.29 -4.33
C ARG A 20 0.01 -4.10 -5.13
N THR A 21 -0.60 -2.93 -5.00
CA THR A 21 -0.13 -1.72 -5.67
C THR A 21 1.27 -1.33 -5.19
N ALA A 22 1.56 -1.47 -3.90
CA ALA A 22 2.90 -1.20 -3.37
C ALA A 22 3.97 -2.07 -4.08
N ARG A 23 3.68 -3.34 -4.36
CA ARG A 23 4.60 -4.25 -5.09
C ARG A 23 4.87 -3.84 -6.53
N GLN A 24 4.05 -2.96 -7.13
CA GLN A 24 4.24 -2.49 -8.50
C GLN A 24 5.27 -1.36 -8.59
N PHE A 25 5.67 -0.75 -7.48
CA PHE A 25 6.76 0.23 -7.49
C PHE A 25 8.10 -0.47 -7.75
N THR A 26 8.76 -0.01 -8.81
CA THR A 26 10.10 -0.48 -9.22
C THR A 26 11.16 -0.06 -8.21
N ASP A 27 11.06 1.16 -7.68
CA ASP A 27 11.96 1.66 -6.65
C ASP A 27 11.74 0.95 -5.31
N TYR A 28 12.83 0.40 -4.76
CA TYR A 28 12.85 -0.32 -3.48
C TYR A 28 12.28 0.52 -2.33
N ASN A 29 12.77 1.76 -2.17
CA ASN A 29 12.42 2.60 -1.03
C ASN A 29 10.95 2.95 -1.07
N ILE A 30 10.43 3.29 -2.25
CA ILE A 30 9.02 3.63 -2.43
C ILE A 30 8.12 2.42 -2.22
N ARG A 31 8.52 1.25 -2.73
CA ARG A 31 7.79 0.01 -2.51
C ARG A 31 7.70 -0.35 -1.02
N GLU A 32 8.82 -0.35 -0.31
CA GLU A 32 8.84 -0.70 1.11
C GLU A 32 8.17 0.35 1.98
N TYR A 33 8.37 1.64 1.69
CA TYR A 33 7.64 2.72 2.34
C TYR A 33 6.13 2.57 2.16
N THR A 34 5.65 2.33 0.94
CA THR A 34 4.21 2.22 0.66
C THR A 34 3.60 1.01 1.38
N LYS A 35 4.30 -0.14 1.41
CA LYS A 35 3.88 -1.31 2.19
C LYS A 35 3.77 -0.98 3.68
N ARG A 36 4.82 -0.36 4.24
CA ARG A 36 4.88 0.00 5.66
C ARG A 36 3.77 0.99 6.02
N ARG A 37 3.61 2.07 5.25
CA ARG A 37 2.56 3.07 5.46
C ARG A 37 1.16 2.48 5.41
N ALA A 38 0.90 1.55 4.49
CA ALA A 38 -0.37 0.83 4.43
C ALA A 38 -0.57 -0.06 5.68
N ALA A 39 0.45 -0.81 6.12
CA ALA A 39 0.35 -1.62 7.33
C ALA A 39 0.12 -0.78 8.59
N ASP A 40 0.86 0.31 8.73
CA ASP A 40 0.78 1.22 9.88
C ASP A 40 -0.60 1.89 9.92
N GLY A 41 -1.11 2.40 8.79
CA GLY A 41 -2.45 3.00 8.74
C GLY A 41 -3.57 2.04 9.15
N PHE A 42 -3.49 0.76 8.76
CA PHE A 42 -4.48 -0.23 9.19
C PHE A 42 -4.33 -0.65 10.66
N ARG A 43 -3.10 -0.60 11.21
CA ARG A 43 -2.85 -0.86 12.63
C ARG A 43 -3.32 0.30 13.50
N GLU A 44 -3.07 1.53 13.09
CA GLU A 44 -3.51 2.76 13.77
C GLU A 44 -5.04 2.81 13.91
N ASN A 45 -5.77 2.31 12.89
CA ASN A 45 -7.23 2.35 12.84
C ASN A 45 -7.91 1.03 13.26
N ARG A 46 -7.16 0.07 13.83
CA ARG A 46 -7.67 -1.30 14.07
C ARG A 46 -8.81 -1.38 15.10
N ASP A 47 -8.82 -0.44 16.05
CA ASP A 47 -9.74 -0.43 17.20
C ASP A 47 -10.87 0.60 17.00
N LEU A 48 -11.02 1.16 15.79
CA LEU A 48 -12.16 2.00 15.47
C LEU A 48 -13.47 1.22 15.57
N THR A 49 -14.40 1.74 16.38
CA THR A 49 -15.72 1.15 16.61
C THR A 49 -16.86 2.00 16.06
N ASP A 50 -16.64 3.32 15.93
CA ASP A 50 -17.63 4.24 15.38
C ASP A 50 -17.81 4.04 13.86
N PRO A 51 -19.03 3.73 13.38
CA PRO A 51 -19.29 3.48 11.96
C PRO A 51 -18.93 4.66 11.04
N SER A 52 -19.11 5.90 11.51
CA SER A 52 -18.77 7.10 10.72
C SER A 52 -17.26 7.23 10.53
N SER A 53 -16.50 7.01 11.60
CA SER A 53 -15.03 7.00 11.59
C SER A 53 -14.48 5.88 10.71
N ILE A 54 -15.06 4.68 10.77
CA ILE A 54 -14.69 3.56 9.88
C ILE A 54 -14.94 3.93 8.41
N SER A 55 -16.08 4.54 8.11
CA SER A 55 -16.43 4.99 6.75
C SER A 55 -15.47 6.07 6.22
N ALA A 56 -15.11 7.02 7.07
CA ALA A 56 -14.14 8.06 6.76
C ALA A 56 -12.74 7.47 6.48
N ALA A 57 -12.24 6.61 7.37
CA ALA A 57 -10.95 5.93 7.20
C ALA A 57 -10.91 5.05 5.95
N TYR A 58 -12.00 4.33 5.67
CA TYR A 58 -12.13 3.54 4.44
C TYR A 58 -12.10 4.41 3.18
N SER A 59 -12.83 5.53 3.19
CA SER A 59 -12.85 6.49 2.09
C SER A 59 -11.47 7.11 1.84
N ASP A 60 -10.75 7.50 2.89
CA ASP A 60 -9.37 7.98 2.77
C ASP A 60 -8.46 6.88 2.19
N GLY A 61 -8.53 5.65 2.70
CA GLY A 61 -7.74 4.54 2.17
C GLY A 61 -8.01 4.25 0.69
N ILE A 62 -9.26 4.41 0.22
CA ILE A 62 -9.60 4.33 -1.21
C ILE A 62 -8.95 5.47 -2.00
N ALA A 63 -8.98 6.70 -1.50
CA ALA A 63 -8.30 7.83 -2.13
C ALA A 63 -6.79 7.60 -2.23
N GLN A 64 -6.16 7.13 -1.15
CA GLN A 64 -4.73 6.76 -1.13
C GLN A 64 -4.40 5.64 -2.12
N LEU A 65 -5.27 4.64 -2.26
CA LEU A 65 -5.09 3.59 -3.27
C LEU A 65 -5.07 4.17 -4.70
N GLN A 66 -5.94 5.12 -5.01
CA GLN A 66 -5.96 5.78 -6.33
C GLN A 66 -4.71 6.65 -6.56
N VAL A 67 -4.21 7.31 -5.52
CA VAL A 67 -2.91 8.01 -5.60
C VAL A 67 -1.79 7.02 -5.87
N ALA A 68 -1.68 5.95 -5.08
CA ALA A 68 -0.64 4.94 -5.25
C ALA A 68 -0.65 4.32 -6.66
N LYS A 69 -1.83 3.99 -7.21
CA LYS A 69 -1.96 3.47 -8.58
C LYS A 69 -1.50 4.45 -9.67
N ARG A 70 -1.69 5.76 -9.48
CA ARG A 70 -1.18 6.76 -10.43
C ARG A 70 0.34 6.90 -10.29
N GLN A 71 0.83 6.88 -9.06
CA GLN A 71 2.25 6.99 -8.78
C GLN A 71 3.04 5.80 -9.33
N THR A 72 2.51 4.57 -9.29
CA THR A 72 3.20 3.42 -9.88
C THR A 72 3.49 3.62 -11.37
N VAL A 73 2.56 4.24 -12.11
CA VAL A 73 2.77 4.59 -13.53
C VAL A 73 3.88 5.64 -13.67
N VAL A 74 3.83 6.72 -12.91
CA VAL A 74 4.87 7.78 -12.95
C VAL A 74 6.25 7.22 -12.64
N TYR A 75 6.38 6.45 -11.56
CA TYR A 75 7.65 5.82 -11.19
C TYR A 75 8.14 4.82 -12.24
N SER A 76 7.25 4.14 -12.94
CA SER A 76 7.64 3.25 -14.05
C SER A 76 8.20 4.01 -15.25
N LEU A 77 7.66 5.20 -15.57
CA LEU A 77 8.11 6.04 -16.68
C LEU A 77 9.51 6.63 -16.43
N TYR A 78 9.83 6.93 -15.17
CA TYR A 78 11.10 7.52 -14.76
C TYR A 78 12.01 6.54 -14.01
N ALA A 79 11.74 5.23 -14.09
CA ALA A 79 12.51 4.23 -13.37
C ALA A 79 13.98 4.22 -13.83
N SER A 80 14.90 4.31 -12.87
CA SER A 80 16.32 4.07 -13.15
C SER A 80 16.53 2.64 -13.63
N LYS A 81 17.39 2.45 -14.63
CA LYS A 81 17.81 1.11 -15.09
C LYS A 81 18.66 0.38 -14.05
N ILE A 82 19.24 1.12 -13.11
CA ILE A 82 20.10 0.57 -12.05
C ILE A 82 19.22 0.29 -10.83
N LYS A 83 19.21 -0.97 -10.39
CA LYS A 83 18.50 -1.37 -9.17
C LYS A 83 19.21 -0.83 -7.93
N SER A 84 18.45 -0.60 -6.85
CA SER A 84 19.01 -0.18 -5.56
C SER A 84 20.05 -1.20 -5.07
N VAL A 85 21.08 -0.74 -4.35
CA VAL A 85 22.08 -1.62 -3.70
C VAL A 85 21.40 -2.65 -2.80
N MET A 86 20.27 -2.29 -2.18
CA MET A 86 19.48 -3.19 -1.34
C MET A 86 18.81 -4.34 -2.11
N GLU A 87 18.71 -4.25 -3.44
CA GLU A 87 18.18 -5.29 -4.32
C GLU A 87 19.28 -6.03 -5.11
N MET A 88 20.53 -5.58 -5.01
CA MET A 88 21.65 -6.31 -5.59
C MET A 88 21.90 -7.53 -4.69
N GLU A 89 21.61 -8.72 -5.21
CA GLU A 89 22.00 -9.99 -4.59
C GLU A 89 23.48 -9.93 -4.19
N MET A 90 23.75 -9.80 -2.90
CA MET A 90 25.09 -10.00 -2.36
C MET A 90 25.40 -11.48 -2.52
N LYS A 91 25.97 -11.88 -3.66
CA LYS A 91 26.61 -13.18 -3.81
C LYS A 91 27.73 -13.25 -2.77
N MET A 92 27.43 -13.78 -1.59
CA MET A 92 28.47 -14.17 -0.64
C MET A 92 29.33 -15.24 -1.33
N PRO A 93 30.67 -15.12 -1.28
CA PRO A 93 31.53 -16.16 -1.81
C PRO A 93 31.30 -17.46 -1.02
N PRO A 94 31.28 -18.64 -1.68
CA PRO A 94 31.21 -19.90 -0.98
C PRO A 94 32.48 -20.08 -0.12
N ASN A 95 32.27 -20.61 1.10
CA ASN A 95 33.34 -21.00 2.04
C ASN A 95 34.30 -22.02 1.43
#